data_AF-A0A382CEG3-F1
#
_entry.id   AF-A0A382CEG3-F1
#
_cell.length_a   1.000
_cell.length_b   1.000
_cell.length_c   1.000
_cell.angle_alpha   90.00
_cell.angle_beta   90.00
_cell.angle_gamma   90.00
#
_symmetry.space_group_name_H-M   'P 1'
#
loop_
_entity.id
_entity.type
_entity.pdbx_description
1 polymer ?
#
loop_
_entity_poly.entity_id
_entity_poly.type
_entity_poly.pdbx_seq_one_letter_code
_entity_poly.pdbx_strand_id
1 'polypeptide(L)'
;MVIVDGKMAAALKTQDLPAIYQTVRPYGGMLCIFHKDAKLEKEAKALPQARILEAGPDQLFVKKVGALPGSADWSHQYADAGQSVVSQDSRVKAPLGLLWFGVQRMKKSFRGTVMGHPHRLRVGGCSSREQTLFARWTSTPGGSCGNAN
;
A
#
# COMPACT_ATOMS: atom_id res chain seq x y z
N MET A 1 -1.58 7.34 16.54
CA MET A 1 -0.85 8.05 17.60
C MET A 1 0.57 8.22 17.11
N VAL A 2 1.13 9.42 17.27
CA VAL A 2 2.51 9.76 16.89
C VAL A 2 3.24 10.12 18.17
N ILE A 3 4.40 9.53 18.38
CA ILE A 3 5.21 9.73 19.59
C ILE A 3 6.56 10.28 19.17
N VAL A 4 6.98 11.37 19.79
CA VAL A 4 8.30 11.98 19.65
C VAL A 4 8.96 11.96 21.00
N ASP A 5 10.07 11.23 21.11
CA ASP A 5 10.77 10.98 22.38
C ASP A 5 12.30 11.10 22.22
N GLY A 6 12.99 11.14 23.35
CA GLY A 6 14.44 11.12 23.47
C GLY A 6 15.12 12.31 22.80
N LYS A 7 16.26 12.06 22.16
CA LYS A 7 17.05 13.10 21.47
C LYS A 7 16.25 13.85 20.40
N MET A 8 15.27 13.19 19.78
CA MET A 8 14.45 13.78 18.74
C MET A 8 13.44 14.78 19.31
N ALA A 9 12.91 14.54 20.51
CA ALA A 9 12.04 15.48 21.21
C ALA A 9 12.80 16.75 21.65
N ALA A 10 14.02 16.58 22.17
CA ALA A 10 14.86 17.71 22.57
C ALA A 10 15.38 18.55 21.39
N ALA A 11 15.55 17.95 20.21
CA ALA A 11 16.00 18.65 18.99
C ALA A 11 14.85 19.22 18.14
N LEU A 12 13.60 19.07 18.58
CA LEU A 12 12.42 19.43 17.80
C LEU A 12 12.31 20.95 17.64
N LYS A 13 12.26 21.42 16.39
CA LYS A 13 12.02 22.82 16.08
C LYS A 13 10.54 23.08 15.88
N THR A 14 10.10 24.28 16.25
CA THR A 14 8.70 24.73 16.09
C THR A 14 8.22 24.64 14.64
N GLN A 15 9.10 24.87 13.67
CA GLN A 15 8.80 24.81 12.22
C GLN A 15 8.44 23.41 11.70
N ASP A 16 8.91 22.34 12.36
CA ASP A 16 8.70 20.96 11.92
C ASP A 16 7.39 20.39 12.49
N LEU A 17 6.82 21.06 13.49
CA LEU A 17 5.61 20.65 14.19
C LEU A 17 4.40 20.48 13.25
N PRO A 18 4.12 21.38 12.28
CA PRO A 18 3.02 21.21 11.34
C PRO A 18 3.17 19.95 10.47
N ALA A 19 4.40 19.64 10.03
CA ALA A 19 4.66 18.47 9.20
C ALA A 19 4.41 17.17 9.97
N ILE A 20 4.87 17.11 11.23
CA ILE A 20 4.59 15.96 12.12
C ILE A 20 3.08 15.87 12.38
N TYR A 21 2.41 16.99 12.64
CA TYR A 21 0.97 17.02 12.91
C TYR A 21 0.10 16.59 11.72
N GLN A 22 0.58 16.75 10.48
CA GLN A 22 -0.11 16.23 9.29
C GLN A 22 -0.17 14.70 9.27
N THR A 23 0.81 14.01 9.85
CA THR A 23 0.82 12.55 9.96
C THR A 23 -0.16 12.01 11.00
N VAL A 24 -0.62 12.87 11.92
CA VAL A 24 -1.61 12.51 12.94
C VAL A 24 -2.97 12.32 12.26
N ARG A 25 -3.57 11.14 12.52
CA ARG A 25 -4.87 10.77 11.97
C ARG A 25 -5.95 11.78 12.36
N PRO A 26 -6.83 12.17 11.43
CA PRO A 26 -8.07 12.89 11.74
C PRO A 26 -8.98 12.08 12.69
N TYR A 27 -10.01 12.71 13.25
CA TYR A 27 -10.99 12.08 14.17
C TYR A 27 -10.40 11.50 15.47
N GLY A 28 -9.48 12.23 16.10
CA GLY A 28 -9.00 11.89 17.44
C GLY A 28 -7.62 11.24 17.50
N GLY A 29 -6.81 11.36 16.44
CA GLY A 29 -5.40 11.02 16.54
C GLY A 29 -4.67 11.88 17.58
N MET A 30 -3.66 11.31 18.23
CA MET A 30 -2.85 11.99 19.24
C MET A 30 -1.40 12.13 18.79
N LEU A 31 -0.82 13.29 19.11
CA LEU A 31 0.60 13.59 19.10
C LEU A 31 1.10 13.70 20.54
N CYS A 32 2.14 12.93 20.85
CA CYS A 32 2.77 12.88 22.16
C CYS A 32 4.22 13.31 22.01
N ILE A 33 4.61 14.40 22.65
CA ILE A 33 5.98 14.91 22.65
C ILE A 33 6.48 14.87 24.09
N PHE A 34 7.54 14.08 24.34
CA PHE A 34 8.20 13.98 25.65
C PHE A 34 9.28 15.07 25.80
N HIS A 35 8.84 16.31 25.62
CA HIS A 35 9.63 17.52 25.84
C HIS A 35 8.67 18.70 25.88
N LYS A 36 8.72 19.52 26.94
CA LYS A 36 7.86 20.69 27.06
C LYS A 36 8.64 21.99 26.87
N ASP A 37 8.30 22.73 25.81
CA ASP A 37 8.77 24.09 25.55
C ASP A 37 7.57 25.01 25.30
N ALA A 38 7.60 26.21 25.88
CA ALA A 38 6.49 27.17 25.79
C ALA A 38 6.19 27.64 24.35
N LYS A 39 7.21 27.72 23.48
CA LYS A 39 7.06 28.04 22.06
C LYS A 39 6.41 26.90 21.30
N LEU A 40 6.81 25.65 21.59
CA LEU A 40 6.18 24.45 21.00
C LEU A 40 4.71 24.35 21.40
N GLU A 41 4.38 24.61 22.67
CA GLU A 41 2.99 24.63 23.13
C GLU A 41 2.17 25.73 22.44
N LYS A 42 2.74 26.94 22.28
CA LYS A 42 2.08 28.05 21.57
C LYS A 42 1.78 27.69 20.12
N GLU A 43 2.75 27.10 19.41
CA GLU A 43 2.57 26.67 18.03
C GLU A 43 1.54 25.54 17.92
N ALA A 44 1.56 24.59 18.85
CA ALA A 44 0.59 23.51 18.90
C ALA A 44 -0.86 24.02 19.04
N LYS A 45 -1.08 25.13 19.78
CA LYS A 45 -2.39 25.79 19.89
C LYS A 45 -2.84 26.47 18.59
N ALA A 46 -1.90 26.88 17.74
CA ALA A 46 -2.21 27.52 16.46
C ALA A 46 -2.60 26.52 15.36
N LEU A 47 -2.39 25.21 15.59
CA LEU A 47 -2.70 24.18 14.61
C LEU A 47 -4.22 23.94 14.45
N PRO A 48 -4.70 23.64 13.23
CA PRO A 48 -6.12 23.42 13.00
C PRO A 48 -6.61 22.19 13.76
N GLN A 49 -7.72 22.39 14.47
CA GLN A 49 -8.41 21.35 15.24
C GLN A 49 -7.51 20.67 16.28
N ALA A 50 -6.48 21.37 16.77
CA ALA A 50 -5.63 20.90 17.85
C ALA A 50 -6.31 21.18 19.19
N ARG A 51 -6.44 20.15 20.01
CA ARG A 51 -6.86 20.24 21.40
C ARG A 51 -5.71 19.75 22.28
N ILE A 52 -5.10 20.67 23.02
CA ILE A 52 -4.06 20.31 23.99
C ILE A 52 -4.73 19.61 25.17
N LEU A 53 -4.17 18.46 25.55
CA LEU A 53 -4.53 17.74 26.75
C LEU A 53 -3.50 18.08 27.82
N GLU A 54 -3.96 18.23 29.06
CA GLU A 54 -3.06 18.43 30.19
C GLU A 54 -2.11 17.24 30.28
N ALA A 55 -0.82 17.53 30.19
CA ALA A 55 0.27 16.58 30.24
C ALA A 55 1.19 16.95 31.40
N GLY A 56 1.99 15.99 31.88
CA GLY A 56 2.93 16.19 32.98
C GLY A 56 3.95 17.32 32.70
N PRO A 57 4.81 17.65 33.68
CA PRO A 57 5.68 18.83 33.62
C PRO A 57 6.61 18.90 32.39
N ASP A 58 6.96 17.76 31.79
CA ASP A 58 7.87 17.68 30.63
C ASP A 58 7.25 16.94 29.43
N GLN A 59 5.91 17.00 29.30
CA GLN A 59 5.20 16.34 28.22
C GLN A 59 4.21 17.30 27.58
N LEU A 60 3.96 17.11 26.29
CA LEU A 60 2.95 17.81 25.52
C LEU A 60 2.10 16.78 24.76
N PHE A 61 0.80 16.76 25.08
CA PHE A 61 -0.18 15.94 24.40
C PHE A 61 -1.12 16.80 23.59
N VAL A 62 -1.24 16.51 22.29
CA VAL A 62 -2.11 17.22 21.37
C VAL A 62 -3.03 16.23 20.68
N LYS A 63 -4.33 16.39 20.87
CA LYS A 63 -5.37 15.61 20.19
C LYS A 63 -5.88 16.37 18.98
N LYS A 64 -5.86 15.75 17.80
CA LYS A 64 -6.47 16.27 16.58
C LYS A 64 -7.95 15.91 16.57
N VAL A 65 -8.81 16.89 16.87
CA VAL A 65 -10.25 16.67 16.97
C VAL A 65 -10.94 16.91 15.62
N GLY A 66 -12.12 16.32 15.44
CA GLY A 66 -12.95 16.58 14.26
C GLY A 66 -12.48 15.93 12.96
N ALA A 67 -13.26 16.20 11.91
CA ALA A 67 -13.07 15.67 10.56
C ALA A 67 -11.85 16.26 9.87
N LEU A 68 -11.29 15.54 8.90
CA LEU A 68 -10.25 16.12 8.05
C LEU A 68 -10.84 17.34 7.31
N PRO A 69 -10.21 18.54 7.38
CA PRO A 69 -10.74 19.70 6.68
C PRO A 69 -10.82 19.44 5.18
N GLY A 70 -12.00 19.72 4.60
CA GLY A 70 -12.26 19.47 3.19
C GLY A 70 -12.65 18.02 2.85
N SER A 71 -12.89 17.17 3.87
CA SER A 71 -13.55 15.88 3.69
C SER A 71 -15.05 16.07 3.54
N ALA A 72 -15.67 15.41 2.57
CA ALA A 72 -17.12 15.30 2.50
C ALA A 72 -17.64 14.30 3.55
N ASP A 73 -18.90 14.49 3.97
CA ASP A 73 -19.60 13.55 4.84
C ASP A 73 -20.51 12.65 4.02
N TRP A 74 -20.49 11.34 4.30
CA TRP A 74 -21.31 10.35 3.61
C TRP A 74 -22.43 9.93 4.56
N SER A 75 -23.56 10.63 4.48
CA SER A 75 -24.67 10.49 5.43
C SER A 75 -25.79 9.56 4.95
N HIS A 76 -25.91 9.35 3.64
CA HIS A 76 -26.98 8.57 3.00
C HIS A 76 -26.43 7.51 2.05
N GLN A 77 -27.26 6.56 1.61
CA GLN A 77 -26.84 5.47 0.69
C GLN A 77 -26.13 5.99 -0.59
N TYR A 78 -26.46 7.20 -1.04
CA TYR A 78 -25.92 7.82 -2.25
C TYR A 78 -25.11 9.10 -1.96
N ALA A 79 -24.30 9.07 -0.90
CA ALA A 79 -23.51 10.18 -0.35
C ALA A 79 -24.32 11.21 0.43
N ASP A 80 -25.33 11.80 -0.20
CA ASP A 80 -26.15 12.88 0.33
C ASP A 80 -27.62 12.74 -0.09
N ALA A 81 -28.48 13.64 0.42
CA ALA A 81 -29.92 13.63 0.14
C ALA A 81 -30.27 13.90 -1.35
N GLY A 82 -29.34 14.48 -2.12
CA GLY A 82 -29.46 14.70 -3.55
C GLY A 82 -28.94 13.54 -4.42
N GLN A 83 -28.50 12.44 -3.81
CA GLN A 83 -28.00 11.25 -4.50
C GLN A 83 -26.85 11.52 -5.48
N SER A 84 -25.85 12.31 -5.08
CA SER A 84 -24.73 12.69 -5.96
C SER A 84 -23.85 11.50 -6.39
N VAL A 85 -23.74 10.45 -5.57
CA VAL A 85 -22.85 9.27 -5.81
C VAL A 85 -21.36 9.66 -5.94
N VAL A 86 -20.98 10.89 -5.57
CA VAL A 86 -19.62 11.41 -5.65
C VAL A 86 -19.23 12.10 -4.34
N SER A 87 -18.02 11.84 -3.86
CA SER A 87 -17.49 12.55 -2.69
C SER A 87 -17.04 13.96 -3.07
N GLN A 88 -17.46 14.97 -2.30
CA GLN A 88 -17.08 16.38 -2.49
C GLN A 88 -15.76 16.73 -1.79
N ASP A 89 -14.79 15.82 -1.80
CA ASP A 89 -13.50 16.03 -1.15
C ASP A 89 -12.67 17.08 -1.92
N SER A 90 -12.24 18.15 -1.25
CA SER A 90 -11.48 19.24 -1.89
C SER A 90 -9.97 18.97 -1.98
N ARG A 91 -9.48 18.03 -1.18
CA ARG A 91 -8.04 17.74 -1.05
C ARG A 91 -7.53 16.77 -2.12
N VAL A 92 -8.42 15.98 -2.72
CA VAL A 92 -8.10 15.04 -3.79
C VAL A 92 -8.35 15.73 -5.13
N LYS A 93 -7.33 15.80 -5.99
CA LYS A 93 -7.41 16.51 -7.28
C LYS A 93 -7.32 15.51 -8.43
N ALA A 94 -8.21 15.65 -9.40
CA ALA A 94 -8.20 14.88 -10.63
C ALA A 94 -7.05 15.32 -11.57
N PRO A 95 -6.56 14.44 -12.46
CA PRO A 95 -6.99 13.04 -12.65
C PRO A 95 -6.26 12.05 -11.71
N LEU A 96 -7.00 11.10 -11.15
CA LEU A 96 -6.44 9.98 -10.37
C LEU A 96 -6.26 8.75 -11.27
N GLY A 97 -5.21 7.97 -11.05
CA GLY A 97 -5.02 6.67 -11.70
C GLY A 97 -5.78 5.56 -10.97
N LEU A 98 -6.29 4.57 -11.72
CA LEU A 98 -6.93 3.39 -11.14
C LEU A 98 -5.87 2.34 -10.75
N LEU A 99 -5.76 2.06 -9.46
CA LEU A 99 -4.96 0.95 -8.94
C LEU A 99 -5.90 -0.18 -8.52
N TRP A 100 -5.98 -1.22 -9.35
CA TRP A 100 -6.88 -2.37 -9.13
C TRP A 100 -6.09 -3.59 -8.66
N PHE A 101 -6.51 -4.18 -7.53
CA PHE A 101 -6.00 -5.47 -7.06
C PHE A 101 -7.06 -6.55 -7.30
N GLY A 102 -6.91 -7.32 -8.39
CA GLY A 102 -7.79 -8.43 -8.72
C GLY A 102 -7.21 -9.78 -8.29
N VAL A 103 -8.06 -10.65 -7.72
CA VAL A 103 -7.73 -12.06 -7.46
C VAL A 103 -7.63 -12.85 -8.76
N GLN A 104 -6.53 -13.58 -8.95
CA GLN A 104 -6.40 -14.51 -10.06
C GLN A 104 -7.26 -15.75 -9.78
N ARG A 105 -8.37 -15.92 -10.51
CA ARG A 105 -9.15 -17.16 -10.46
C ARG A 105 -8.31 -18.29 -11.06
N MET A 106 -7.81 -19.20 -10.22
CA MET A 106 -7.33 -20.51 -10.68
C MET A 106 -8.47 -21.21 -11.45
N LYS A 107 -8.29 -21.43 -12.76
CA LYS A 107 -9.13 -22.36 -13.50
C LYS A 107 -8.83 -23.77 -12.98
N LYS A 108 -9.77 -24.41 -12.26
CA LYS A 108 -9.76 -25.87 -12.16
C LYS A 108 -10.10 -26.43 -13.54
N SER A 109 -9.08 -26.84 -14.29
CA SER A 109 -9.28 -27.70 -15.46
C SER A 109 -9.72 -29.07 -14.94
N PHE A 110 -11.01 -29.35 -14.97
CA PHE A 110 -11.50 -30.72 -14.84
C PHE A 110 -11.31 -31.39 -16.19
N ARG A 111 -10.18 -32.08 -16.40
CA ARG A 111 -10.05 -33.04 -17.50
C ARG A 111 -10.90 -34.24 -17.14
N GLY A 112 -12.11 -34.31 -17.68
CA GLY A 112 -12.88 -35.55 -17.70
C GLY A 112 -12.18 -36.54 -18.62
N THR A 113 -11.52 -37.55 -18.05
CA THR A 113 -11.07 -38.73 -18.81
C THR A 113 -12.31 -39.50 -19.26
N VAL A 114 -12.56 -39.55 -20.58
CA VAL A 114 -13.51 -40.51 -21.15
C VAL A 114 -12.88 -41.89 -21.03
N MET A 115 -13.47 -42.75 -20.19
CA MET A 115 -13.05 -44.13 -20.00
C MET A 115 -13.56 -44.96 -21.19
N GLY A 116 -12.69 -45.22 -22.17
CA GLY A 116 -12.95 -46.20 -23.23
C GLY A 116 -12.62 -47.61 -22.73
N HIS A 117 -13.59 -48.53 -22.78
CA HIS A 117 -13.34 -49.96 -22.64
C HIS A 117 -13.21 -50.64 -24.02
N PRO A 118 -12.38 -51.69 -24.15
CA PRO A 118 -11.88 -52.16 -25.43
C PRO A 118 -12.69 -53.32 -26.00
N HIS A 119 -12.93 -53.33 -27.32
CA HIS A 119 -13.10 -54.59 -28.04
C HIS A 119 -12.18 -54.67 -29.26
N ARG A 120 -11.50 -55.81 -29.29
CA ARG A 120 -10.40 -56.30 -30.11
C ARG A 120 -10.78 -56.49 -31.58
N LEU A 121 -9.88 -56.07 -32.48
CA LEU A 121 -9.63 -56.73 -33.77
C LEU A 121 -8.13 -56.68 -34.07
N ARG A 122 -7.59 -57.84 -34.45
CA ARG A 122 -6.17 -58.15 -34.69
C ARG A 122 -5.90 -58.12 -36.21
N VAL A 123 -4.62 -57.92 -36.55
CA VAL A 123 -3.84 -58.31 -37.76
C VAL A 123 -3.28 -57.03 -38.42
N GLY A 124 -1.98 -56.79 -38.63
CA GLY A 124 -0.75 -57.58 -38.45
C GLY A 124 0.48 -56.77 -38.95
N GLY A 125 1.68 -57.37 -38.87
CA GLY A 125 2.92 -56.93 -39.55
C GLY A 125 3.71 -55.82 -38.82
N CYS A 126 4.77 -56.13 -38.06
CA CYS A 126 6.14 -56.45 -38.45
C CYS A 126 7.06 -55.23 -38.68
N SER A 127 8.12 -55.14 -37.84
CA SER A 127 9.39 -54.41 -38.05
C SER A 127 9.31 -52.87 -38.02
N SER A 128 10.21 -52.08 -37.42
CA SER A 128 11.52 -52.27 -36.79
C SER A 128 11.95 -50.88 -36.25
N ARG A 129 12.77 -50.89 -35.18
CA ARG A 129 13.67 -49.82 -34.69
C ARG A 129 13.04 -48.60 -33.99
N GLU A 130 13.38 -48.31 -32.73
CA GLU A 130 14.67 -47.75 -32.24
C GLU A 130 14.97 -46.39 -32.90
N GLN A 131 15.29 -45.28 -32.25
CA GLN A 131 15.82 -44.94 -30.92
C GLN A 131 15.35 -43.48 -30.65
N THR A 132 14.96 -43.10 -29.43
CA THR A 132 15.83 -42.44 -28.43
C THR A 132 16.81 -41.44 -29.04
N LEU A 133 16.68 -40.15 -28.72
CA LEU A 133 17.84 -39.37 -28.29
C LEU A 133 17.40 -38.13 -27.50
N PHE A 134 17.68 -38.26 -26.22
CA PHE A 134 17.75 -37.25 -25.18
C PHE A 134 19.03 -36.40 -25.36
N ALA A 135 19.08 -35.34 -24.54
CA ALA A 135 20.25 -34.54 -24.13
C ALA A 135 20.58 -33.32 -25.01
N ARG A 136 20.55 -32.06 -24.56
CA ARG A 136 20.90 -31.37 -23.29
C ARG A 136 22.07 -30.43 -23.58
N TRP A 137 21.76 -29.14 -23.52
CA TRP A 137 22.49 -28.03 -22.91
C TRP A 137 23.96 -28.27 -22.50
N THR A 138 24.88 -27.39 -22.93
CA THR A 138 25.70 -26.53 -22.05
C THR A 138 26.56 -25.50 -22.81
N SER A 139 26.61 -24.29 -22.22
CA SER A 139 27.77 -23.38 -21.99
C SER A 139 28.54 -22.68 -23.14
N THR A 140 28.44 -21.34 -23.15
CA THR A 140 29.49 -20.32 -23.42
C THR A 140 30.67 -20.45 -22.43
N PRO A 141 31.81 -19.68 -22.47
CA PRO A 141 32.14 -18.48 -23.28
C PRO A 141 33.60 -18.41 -23.85
N GLY A 142 33.88 -17.37 -24.64
CA GLY A 142 35.23 -16.76 -24.74
C GLY A 142 35.74 -16.53 -26.17
N GLY A 143 36.09 -15.27 -26.50
CA GLY A 143 36.76 -14.94 -27.75
C GLY A 143 36.95 -13.44 -27.97
N SER A 144 38.06 -12.91 -27.49
CA SER A 144 38.64 -11.59 -27.79
C SER A 144 39.32 -11.59 -29.16
N CYS A 145 39.21 -10.49 -29.91
CA CYS A 145 40.09 -9.97 -30.99
C CYS A 145 39.62 -8.51 -31.21
N GLY A 146 40.42 -7.46 -31.39
CA GLY A 146 41.71 -7.29 -32.02
C GLY A 146 41.64 -6.02 -32.89
N ASN A 147 42.67 -5.19 -32.82
CA ASN A 147 42.77 -3.75 -33.12
C ASN A 147 42.86 -3.36 -34.62
N ALA A 148 42.50 -2.10 -34.95
CA ALA A 148 42.95 -1.24 -36.07
C ALA A 148 42.07 0.03 -36.05
N ASN A 149 42.51 1.29 -36.06
CA ASN A 149 43.74 1.99 -36.47
C ASN A 149 43.78 3.32 -35.68
#